data_AF-B5VX64-F1
#
_entry.id   AF-B5VX64-F1
#
_cell.length_a   1.000
_cell.length_b   1.000
_cell.length_c   1.000
_cell.angle_alpha   90.00
_cell.angle_beta   90.00
_cell.angle_gamma   90.00
#
_symmetry.space_group_name_H-M   'P 1'
#
loop_
_entity.id
_entity.type
_entity.pdbx_description
1 polymer ?
#
loop_
_entity_poly.entity_id
_entity_poly.type
_entity_poly.pdbx_seq_one_letter_code
_entity_poly.pdbx_strand_id
1 'polypeptide(L)' 'MPAPYSYDLRQKVIDAIELDGMPKTEASQVFHVSRNTINLWLQRKAQTGDFLPKPHHRPGNNHKITDWQKFNLHSAG' A
#
# COMPACT_ATOMS: atom_id res chain seq x y z
N MET A 1 6.99 -1.05 -16.92
CA MET A 1 6.43 -1.81 -15.78
C MET A 1 5.00 -1.38 -15.60
N PRO A 2 4.01 -2.29 -15.63
CA PRO A 2 2.62 -1.92 -15.33
C PRO A 2 2.54 -1.30 -13.93
N ALA A 3 1.69 -0.29 -13.78
CA ALA A 3 1.49 0.38 -12.50
C ALA A 3 0.98 -0.64 -11.46
N PRO A 4 1.48 -0.58 -10.20
CA PRO A 4 0.93 -1.40 -9.14
C PRO A 4 -0.55 -1.10 -8.91
N TYR A 5 -1.34 -2.10 -8.54
CA TYR A 5 -2.71 -1.89 -8.05
C TYR A 5 -2.74 -0.87 -6.89
N SER A 6 -3.73 0.02 -6.89
CA SER A 6 -3.92 1.04 -5.86
C SER A 6 -4.12 0.43 -4.47
N TYR A 7 -3.81 1.19 -3.43
CA TYR A 7 -3.96 0.73 -2.05
C TYR A 7 -5.44 0.45 -1.72
N ASP A 8 -6.32 1.37 -2.11
CA ASP A 8 -7.76 1.26 -1.86
C ASP A 8 -8.37 -0.01 -2.46
N LEU A 9 -7.90 -0.42 -3.65
CA LEU A 9 -8.36 -1.66 -4.27
C LEU A 9 -7.93 -2.88 -3.44
N ARG A 10 -6.68 -2.88 -2.96
CA ARG A 10 -6.17 -3.98 -2.12
C ARG A 10 -6.95 -4.07 -0.82
N GLN A 11 -7.18 -2.93 -0.18
CA GLN A 11 -7.92 -2.87 1.06
C GLN A 11 -9.34 -3.42 0.88
N LYS A 12 -10.08 -2.95 -0.13
CA LYS A 12 -11.43 -3.46 -0.44
C LYS A 12 -11.46 -4.97 -0.69
N VAL A 13 -10.49 -5.50 -1.42
CA VAL A 13 -10.39 -6.94 -1.70
C VAL A 13 -10.12 -7.74 -0.43
N ILE A 14 -9.23 -7.26 0.44
CA ILE A 14 -8.88 -7.94 1.69
C ILE A 14 -10.05 -7.86 2.68
N ASP A 15 -10.69 -6.70 2.82
CA ASP A 15 -11.84 -6.50 3.69
C ASP A 15 -13.02 -7.39 3.26
N ALA A 16 -13.30 -7.50 1.96
CA ALA A 16 -14.33 -8.42 1.46
C ALA A 16 -14.05 -9.88 1.82
N ILE A 17 -12.78 -10.31 1.84
CA ILE A 17 -12.40 -11.69 2.17
C ILE A 17 -12.45 -11.94 3.68
N GLU A 18 -11.94 -11.01 4.49
CA GLU A 18 -11.78 -11.22 5.93
C GLU A 18 -13.01 -10.80 6.75
N LEU A 19 -13.70 -9.73 6.35
CA LEU A 19 -14.86 -9.18 7.05
C LEU A 19 -16.17 -9.78 6.51
N ASP A 20 -16.34 -9.77 5.19
CA ASP A 20 -17.55 -10.30 4.55
C ASP A 20 -17.48 -11.82 4.31
N GLY A 21 -16.32 -12.45 4.55
CA GLY A 21 -16.12 -13.89 4.34
C GLY A 21 -16.14 -14.31 2.87
N MET A 22 -15.94 -13.37 1.94
CA MET A 22 -16.00 -13.62 0.51
C MET A 22 -14.90 -14.62 0.08
N PRO A 23 -15.25 -15.70 -0.65
CA PRO A 23 -14.27 -16.61 -1.20
C PRO A 23 -13.32 -15.90 -2.17
N LYS A 24 -12.04 -16.27 -2.17
CA LYS A 24 -11.03 -15.69 -3.08
C LYS A 24 -11.39 -15.80 -4.56
N THR A 25 -12.12 -16.85 -4.93
CA THR A 25 -12.60 -17.06 -6.30
C THR A 25 -13.62 -16.01 -6.70
N GLU A 26 -14.54 -15.68 -5.79
CA GLU A 26 -15.56 -14.65 -6.00
C GLU A 26 -14.93 -13.26 -6.00
N ALA A 27 -14.06 -12.96 -5.04
CA ALA A 27 -13.31 -11.71 -5.00
C ALA A 27 -12.50 -11.49 -6.29
N SER A 28 -11.96 -12.56 -6.87
CA SER A 28 -11.25 -12.48 -8.16
C SER A 28 -12.16 -12.03 -9.31
N GLN A 29 -13.40 -12.53 -9.34
CA GLN A 29 -14.39 -12.19 -10.35
C GLN A 29 -14.94 -10.76 -10.15
N VAL A 30 -15.30 -10.41 -8.92
CA VAL A 30 -15.90 -9.11 -8.57
C VAL A 30 -14.91 -7.96 -8.78
N PHE A 31 -13.66 -8.12 -8.31
CA PHE A 31 -12.66 -7.06 -8.37
C PHE A 31 -11.78 -7.12 -9.62
N HIS A 32 -12.00 -8.11 -10.50
CA HIS A 32 -11.18 -8.35 -11.70
C HIS A 32 -9.67 -8.46 -11.39
N VAL A 33 -9.33 -9.02 -10.23
CA VAL A 33 -7.96 -9.26 -9.79
C VAL A 33 -7.67 -10.74 -9.83
N SER A 34 -6.49 -11.14 -10.31
CA SER A 34 -6.15 -12.57 -10.36
C SER A 34 -6.08 -13.20 -8.95
N ARG A 35 -6.52 -14.46 -8.82
CA ARG A 35 -6.41 -15.22 -7.57
C ARG A 35 -4.98 -15.28 -7.02
N ASN A 36 -3.98 -15.30 -7.91
CA ASN A 36 -2.57 -15.29 -7.50
C ASN A 36 -2.20 -13.97 -6.80
N THR A 37 -2.64 -12.84 -7.35
CA THR A 37 -2.42 -11.52 -6.74
C THR A 37 -3.08 -11.41 -5.36
N ILE A 38 -4.30 -11.92 -5.21
CA ILE A 38 -5.02 -11.96 -3.94
C ILE A 38 -4.23 -12.79 -2.91
N ASN A 39 -3.74 -13.96 -3.30
CA ASN A 39 -2.92 -14.80 -2.42
C ASN A 39 -1.64 -14.10 -1.97
N LEU A 40 -0.96 -13.37 -2.87
CA LEU A 40 0.23 -12.60 -2.53
C LEU A 40 -0.05 -11.49 -1.52
N TRP A 41 -1.20 -10.81 -1.62
CA TRP A 41 -1.58 -9.78 -0.65
C TRP A 41 -1.87 -10.35 0.72
N LEU A 42 -2.62 -11.46 0.80
CA LEU A 42 -2.88 -12.16 2.06
C LEU A 42 -1.60 -12.68 2.70
N GLN A 43 -0.71 -13.28 1.91
CA GLN A 43 0.59 -13.76 2.40
C GLN A 43 1.44 -12.60 2.94
N ARG A 44 1.47 -11.45 2.24
CA ARG A 44 2.22 -10.28 2.70
C ARG A 44 1.62 -9.69 3.99
N LYS A 45 0.29 -9.62 4.09
CA LYS A 45 -0.40 -9.22 5.32
C LYS A 45 -0.09 -10.16 6.49
N ALA A 46 -0.08 -11.46 6.28
CA ALA A 46 0.29 -12.44 7.31
C ALA A 46 1.75 -12.31 7.76
N GLN A 47 2.66 -11.92 6.87
CA GLN A 47 4.09 -11.78 7.18
C GLN A 47 4.48 -10.43 7.79
N THR A 48 3.83 -9.35 7.37
CA THR A 48 4.23 -7.96 7.71
C THR A 48 3.19 -7.25 8.58
N GLY A 49 1.99 -7.83 8.75
CA GLY A 49 0.82 -7.13 9.31
C GLY A 49 0.15 -6.17 8.32
N ASP A 50 0.74 -5.99 7.13
CA ASP A 50 0.36 -4.99 6.15
C ASP A 50 0.43 -5.54 4.71
N PHE A 51 -0.42 -5.02 3.84
CA PHE A 51 -0.56 -5.37 2.42
C PHE A 51 -0.07 -4.26 1.48
N LEU A 52 0.61 -3.24 2.02
CA LEU A 52 1.26 -2.18 1.24
C LEU A 52 2.12 -2.75 0.09
N PRO A 53 2.17 -2.04 -1.06
CA PRO A 53 3.21 -2.31 -2.06
C PRO A 53 4.57 -2.15 -1.40
N LYS A 54 5.53 -3.03 -1.74
CA LYS A 54 6.94 -2.76 -1.43
C LYS A 54 7.25 -1.35 -1.96
N PRO A 55 7.81 -0.45 -1.14
CA PRO A 55 8.21 0.85 -1.63
C PRO A 55 9.09 0.64 -2.85
N HIS A 56 8.69 1.19 -4.00
CA HIS A 56 9.60 1.32 -5.14
C HIS A 56 10.61 2.43 -4.79
N HIS A 57 11.47 2.18 -3.82
CA HIS A 57 12.69 2.95 -3.70
C HIS A 57 13.57 2.54 -4.87
N ARG A 58 13.43 3.28 -5.99
CA ARG A 58 14.65 3.57 -6.75
C ARG A 58 15.56 4.29 -5.77
N PRO A 59 16.84 3.91 -5.61
CA PRO A 59 17.81 4.76 -4.94
C PRO A 59 18.01 5.99 -5.82
N GLY A 60 17.04 6.91 -5.77
CA GLY A 60 17.20 8.26 -6.24
C GLY A 60 18.06 8.95 -5.21
N ASN A 61 19.20 9.49 -5.66
CA ASN A 61 20.08 10.34 -4.88
C ASN A 61 19.30 11.58 -4.40
N ASN A 62 18.51 11.46 -3.33
CA ASN A 62 17.83 12.57 -2.69
C ASN A 62 18.80 13.26 -1.72
N HIS A 63 19.69 14.06 -2.29
CA HIS A 63 20.39 15.09 -1.53
C HIS A 63 19.37 16.11 -1.00
N LYS A 64 19.24 16.17 0.33
CA LYS A 64 18.79 17.31 1.17
C LYS A 64 17.28 17.63 1.06
N ILE A 65 16.53 17.87 2.15
CA ILE A 65 16.84 18.77 3.27
C ILE A 65 16.51 18.11 4.61
N THR A 66 17.56 17.95 5.43
CA THR A 66 17.51 17.74 6.87
C THR A 66 17.67 19.11 7.53
N ASP A 67 16.58 19.87 7.67
CA ASP A 67 16.51 20.96 8.66
C ASP A 67 15.07 21.49 8.77
N TRP A 68 14.26 20.88 9.66
CA TRP A 68 12.96 21.44 10.05
C TRP A 68 13.08 22.36 11.29
N GLN A 69 14.30 22.65 11.78
CA GLN A 69 14.52 23.39 13.04
C GLN A 69 14.85 24.88 12.88
N LYS A 70 14.89 25.45 11.67
CA LYS A 70 15.16 26.89 11.45
C LYS A 70 13.94 27.79 11.20
N PHE A 71 12.71 27.31 11.36
CA PHE A 71 11.51 28.11 11.06
C PHE A 71 10.88 28.87 12.25
N ASN A 72 11.58 29.05 13.37
CA ASN A 72 11.03 29.74 14.55
C ASN A 72 11.82 30.97 15.02
N LEU A 73 12.47 31.71 14.11
CA LEU A 73 13.10 32.98 14.50
C LEU A 73 12.89 34.10 13.48
N HIS A 74 11.66 34.62 13.38
CA HIS A 74 11.39 36.07 13.29
C HIS A 74 9.88 36.33 13.09
N SER A 75 9.21 36.81 14.13
CA SER A 75 8.20 37.87 13.95
C SER A 75 8.42 38.85 15.09
N ALA A 76 9.18 39.88 14.77
CA ALA A 76 9.28 41.11 15.54
C ALA A 76 7.94 41.87 15.45
N GLY A 77 7.60 42.54 16.54
CA GLY A 77 6.47 43.44 16.69
C GLY A 77 6.43 43.94 18.11
#